data_AF-A0A958HFQ8-F1
#
_entry.id   AF-A0A958HFQ8-F1
#
_cell.length_a   1.000
_cell.length_b   1.000
_cell.length_c   1.000
_cell.angle_alpha   90.00
_cell.angle_beta   90.00
_cell.angle_gamma   90.00
#
_symmetry.space_group_name_H-M   'P 1'
#
loop_
_entity.id
_entity.type
_entity.pdbx_description
1 polymer ?
#
loop_
_entity_poly.entity_id
_entity_poly.type
_entity_poly.pdbx_seq_one_letter_code
_entity_poly.pdbx_strand_id
1 'polypeptide(L)'
;MTTMTMPASRSRTDTWLLVLMLWHGLLAVAGLVAVYVAFTGINGGLRFAVAGVLLVLALLSATTVPLIHRRDHRGRSISLVVNYLGFLTCTALLLDMIGAFTGIDDLAQRFGRGLPFLLISFVGYFIRSFGDRFEQFPQRQQSFQRVGNIIMLAGLLLFVLAIINFSGIPALASEILQPVRMALLLGLILFGAMFWAMWRQSVAEAMGVNNARSETLSGYLFLSPNFLGFLLFFAGPLLLSLYTSFTNWDAFGTRDWVGLENYARLLH
;
A
#
# COMPACT_ATOMS: atom_id res chain seq x y z
N MET A 1 20.56 34.52 37.46
CA MET A 1 20.69 33.49 36.41
C MET A 1 19.35 32.82 36.25
N THR A 2 18.52 33.33 35.33
CA THR A 2 17.20 32.77 35.03
C THR A 2 17.43 31.67 34.01
N THR A 3 17.28 30.41 34.42
CA THR A 3 17.23 29.28 33.51
C THR A 3 16.01 29.47 32.61
N MET A 4 16.24 29.93 31.37
CA MET A 4 15.21 29.91 30.33
C MET A 4 14.87 28.45 30.05
N THR A 5 13.81 27.97 30.69
CA THR A 5 13.19 26.69 30.36
C THR A 5 12.62 26.81 28.94
N MET A 6 13.21 26.07 28.00
CA MET A 6 12.71 26.02 26.63
C MET A 6 11.24 25.57 26.63
N PRO A 7 10.35 26.18 25.82
CA PRO A 7 8.95 25.78 25.75
C PRO A 7 8.84 24.31 25.31
N ALA A 8 8.03 23.52 26.01
CA ALA A 8 7.93 22.06 25.85
C ALA A 8 7.56 21.58 24.42
N SER A 9 6.99 22.45 23.57
CA SER A 9 6.71 22.16 22.16
C SER A 9 7.96 22.12 21.28
N ARG A 10 8.97 22.93 21.61
CA ARG A 10 10.24 23.03 20.86
C ARG A 10 11.12 21.80 21.11
N SER A 11 11.23 21.38 22.37
CA SER A 11 12.00 20.18 22.74
C SER A 11 11.46 18.91 22.07
N ARG A 12 10.12 18.74 22.03
CA ARG A 12 9.48 17.60 21.37
C ARG A 12 9.76 17.57 19.86
N THR A 13 9.79 18.73 19.21
CA THR A 13 10.05 18.82 17.77
C THR A 13 11.50 18.47 17.46
N ASP A 14 12.45 18.94 18.27
CA ASP A 14 13.87 18.60 18.12
C ASP A 14 14.12 17.10 18.31
N THR A 15 13.40 16.44 19.23
CA THR A 15 13.44 14.97 19.37
C THR A 15 12.98 14.26 18.10
N TRP A 16 11.88 14.72 17.48
CA TRP A 16 11.40 14.12 16.22
C TRP A 16 12.40 14.32 15.08
N LEU A 17 12.99 15.50 14.95
CA LEU A 17 14.02 15.76 13.94
C LEU A 17 15.23 14.83 14.12
N LEU A 18 15.67 14.61 15.36
CA LEU A 18 16.74 13.66 15.67
C LEU A 18 16.36 12.23 15.27
N VAL A 19 15.17 11.77 15.65
CA VAL A 19 14.68 10.42 15.29
C VAL A 19 14.61 10.26 13.77
N LEU A 20 14.12 11.27 13.05
CA LEU A 20 14.04 11.26 11.58
C LEU A 20 15.43 11.23 10.94
N MET A 21 16.42 11.95 11.49
CA MET A 21 17.81 11.88 11.02
C MET A 21 18.40 10.47 11.22
N LEU A 22 18.22 9.89 12.41
CA LEU A 22 18.71 8.55 12.71
C LEU A 22 18.06 7.50 11.81
N TRP A 23 16.75 7.62 11.60
CA TRP A 23 15.98 6.79 10.69
C TRP A 23 16.52 6.86 9.25
N HIS A 24 16.74 8.07 8.72
CA HIS A 24 17.28 8.24 7.37
C HIS A 24 18.73 7.75 7.24
N GLY A 25 19.54 7.89 8.29
CA GLY A 25 20.88 7.30 8.36
C GLY A 25 20.82 5.78 8.28
N LEU A 26 19.94 5.15 9.07
CA LEU A 26 19.71 3.71 9.04
C LEU A 26 19.23 3.24 7.67
N LEU A 27 18.25 3.92 7.07
CA LEU A 27 17.73 3.61 5.74
C LEU A 27 18.79 3.73 4.65
N ALA A 28 19.70 4.70 4.73
CA ALA A 28 20.78 4.83 3.77
C ALA A 28 21.72 3.60 3.82
N VAL A 29 22.10 3.18 5.02
CA VAL A 29 22.94 1.98 5.22
C VAL A 29 22.21 0.71 4.77
N ALA A 30 20.96 0.54 5.22
CA ALA A 30 20.13 -0.61 4.83
C ALA A 30 19.90 -0.65 3.31
N GLY A 31 19.72 0.49 2.67
CA GLY A 31 19.58 0.61 1.22
C GLY A 31 20.82 0.17 0.46
N LEU A 32 22.03 0.53 0.93
CA LEU A 32 23.28 0.05 0.32
C LEU A 32 23.46 -1.47 0.48
N VAL A 33 23.07 -2.03 1.63
CA VAL A 33 23.04 -3.49 1.82
C VAL A 33 22.03 -4.13 0.84
N ALA A 34 20.84 -3.55 0.69
CA ALA A 34 19.82 -4.05 -0.23
C ALA A 34 20.29 -3.99 -1.70
N VAL A 35 21.05 -2.97 -2.09
CA VAL A 35 21.71 -2.89 -3.41
C VAL A 35 22.64 -4.08 -3.62
N TYR A 36 23.51 -4.38 -2.65
CA TYR A 36 24.41 -5.54 -2.74
C TYR A 36 23.64 -6.87 -2.83
N VAL A 37 22.58 -7.04 -2.03
CA VAL A 37 21.71 -8.23 -2.08
C VAL A 37 21.01 -8.33 -3.43
N ALA A 38 20.53 -7.23 -4.02
CA ALA A 38 19.90 -7.24 -5.33
C ALA A 38 20.89 -7.65 -6.44
N PHE A 39 22.15 -7.21 -6.36
CA PHE A 39 23.18 -7.59 -7.32
C PHE A 39 23.57 -9.07 -7.26
N THR A 40 23.54 -9.67 -6.08
CA THR A 40 23.92 -11.08 -5.88
C THR A 40 22.74 -12.05 -6.01
N GLY A 41 21.52 -11.60 -5.72
CA GLY A 41 20.32 -12.43 -5.70
C GLY A 41 19.46 -12.38 -6.97
N ILE A 42 19.54 -11.31 -7.76
CA ILE A 42 18.71 -11.14 -8.97
C ILE A 42 19.52 -11.44 -10.23
N ASN A 43 18.96 -12.29 -11.10
CA ASN A 43 19.56 -12.65 -12.38
C ASN A 43 19.07 -11.73 -13.52
N GLY A 44 19.90 -11.60 -14.55
CA GLY A 44 19.56 -10.83 -15.76
C GLY A 44 19.58 -9.31 -15.58
N GLY A 45 18.98 -8.58 -16.53
CA GLY A 45 18.97 -7.12 -16.55
C GLY A 45 18.19 -6.48 -15.40
N LEU A 46 17.23 -7.19 -14.81
CA LEU A 46 16.38 -6.69 -13.73
C LEU A 46 17.19 -6.29 -12.48
N ARG A 47 18.32 -6.96 -12.23
CA ARG A 47 19.21 -6.64 -11.10
C ARG A 47 19.69 -5.19 -11.13
N PHE A 48 20.01 -4.67 -12.31
CA PHE A 48 20.51 -3.30 -12.46
C PHE A 48 19.39 -2.29 -12.24
N ALA A 49 18.17 -2.58 -12.70
CA ALA A 49 17.02 -1.73 -12.47
C ALA A 49 16.68 -1.65 -10.98
N VAL A 50 16.55 -2.80 -10.31
CA VAL A 50 16.23 -2.87 -8.87
C VAL A 50 17.34 -2.23 -8.03
N ALA A 51 18.59 -2.58 -8.28
CA ALA A 51 19.73 -1.99 -7.59
C ALA A 51 19.83 -0.48 -7.83
N GLY A 52 19.54 -0.01 -9.04
CA GLY A 52 19.51 1.42 -9.36
C GLY A 52 18.45 2.17 -8.55
N VAL A 53 17.23 1.64 -8.48
CA VAL A 53 16.15 2.22 -7.66
C VAL A 53 16.52 2.25 -6.18
N LEU A 54 17.03 1.14 -5.63
CA LEU A 54 17.46 1.06 -4.24
C LEU A 54 18.62 2.02 -3.93
N LEU A 55 19.57 2.17 -4.85
CA LEU A 55 20.67 3.11 -4.72
C LEU A 55 20.16 4.55 -4.68
N VAL A 56 19.24 4.92 -5.58
CA VAL A 56 18.62 6.25 -5.57
C VAL A 56 17.92 6.50 -4.24
N LEU A 57 17.13 5.56 -3.74
CA LEU A 57 16.47 5.69 -2.43
C LEU A 57 17.46 5.81 -1.27
N ALA A 58 18.55 5.05 -1.29
CA ALA A 58 19.62 5.12 -0.29
C ALA A 58 20.30 6.50 -0.30
N LEU A 59 20.61 7.03 -1.48
CA LEU A 59 21.22 8.36 -1.66
C LEU A 59 20.25 9.49 -1.26
N LEU A 60 18.98 9.40 -1.62
CA LEU A 60 17.94 10.34 -1.17
C LEU A 60 17.83 10.33 0.36
N SER A 61 17.87 9.14 0.97
CA SER A 61 17.88 9.03 2.43
C SER A 61 19.15 9.64 3.05
N ALA A 62 20.32 9.36 2.48
CA ALA A 62 21.60 9.90 2.95
C ALA A 62 21.65 11.43 2.87
N THR A 63 21.18 12.00 1.76
CA THR A 63 21.12 13.47 1.55
C THR A 63 20.06 14.14 2.43
N THR A 64 19.05 13.41 2.87
CA THR A 64 18.02 13.94 3.77
C THR A 64 18.58 14.26 5.17
N VAL A 65 19.56 13.50 5.66
CA VAL A 65 20.16 13.70 7.00
C VAL A 65 20.74 15.11 7.20
N PRO A 66 21.67 15.60 6.36
CA PRO A 66 22.20 16.96 6.51
C PRO A 66 21.15 18.03 6.24
N LEU A 67 20.14 17.77 5.40
CA LEU A 67 19.04 18.72 5.15
C LEU A 67 18.14 18.88 6.37
N ILE A 68 17.80 17.79 7.06
CA ILE A 68 17.06 17.84 8.33
C ILE A 68 17.88 18.56 9.40
N HIS A 69 19.18 18.26 9.49
CA HIS A 69 20.07 18.93 10.44
C HIS A 69 20.12 20.46 10.24
N ARG A 70 20.17 20.90 8.97
CA ARG A 70 20.15 22.32 8.58
C ARG A 70 18.75 22.94 8.61
N ARG A 71 17.73 22.17 8.98
CA ARG A 71 16.32 22.57 8.99
C ARG A 71 15.81 23.09 7.64
N ASP A 72 16.26 22.47 6.56
CA ASP A 72 15.89 22.84 5.20
C ASP A 72 14.61 22.12 4.75
N HIS A 73 13.59 22.86 4.32
CA HIS A 73 12.35 22.36 3.71
C HIS A 73 12.55 21.25 2.67
N ARG A 74 13.64 21.26 1.90
CA ARG A 74 13.94 20.20 0.92
C ARG A 74 14.07 18.83 1.58
N GLY A 75 14.67 18.76 2.77
CA GLY A 75 14.79 17.53 3.54
C GLY A 75 13.45 16.96 3.96
N ARG A 76 12.47 17.82 4.28
CA ARG A 76 11.09 17.41 4.58
C ARG A 76 10.44 16.76 3.35
N SER A 77 10.50 17.41 2.19
CA SER A 77 9.89 16.90 0.96
C SER A 77 10.48 15.54 0.56
N ILE A 78 11.81 15.40 0.58
CA ILE A 78 12.49 14.14 0.26
C ILE A 78 12.13 13.06 1.28
N SER A 79 12.14 13.39 2.58
CA SER A 79 11.76 12.47 3.65
C SER A 79 10.35 11.93 3.48
N LEU A 80 9.37 12.79 3.15
CA LEU A 80 8.00 12.38 2.91
C LEU A 80 7.90 11.43 1.72
N VAL A 81 8.61 11.71 0.63
CA VAL A 81 8.64 10.82 -0.55
C VAL A 81 9.26 9.47 -0.20
N VAL A 82 10.42 9.45 0.43
CA VAL A 82 11.12 8.20 0.81
C VAL A 82 10.26 7.37 1.76
N ASN A 83 9.67 7.99 2.79
CA ASN A 83 8.84 7.27 3.75
C ASN A 83 7.52 6.78 3.15
N TYR A 84 6.92 7.56 2.25
CA TYR A 84 5.72 7.18 1.53
C TYR A 84 5.99 5.98 0.60
N LEU A 85 7.05 6.02 -0.20
CA LEU A 85 7.43 4.91 -1.08
C LEU A 85 7.79 3.65 -0.28
N GLY A 86 8.49 3.79 0.84
CA GLY A 86 8.78 2.69 1.76
C GLY A 86 7.49 2.07 2.33
N PHE A 87 6.56 2.91 2.80
CA PHE A 87 5.26 2.48 3.30
C PHE A 87 4.45 1.70 2.23
N LEU A 88 4.38 2.24 1.01
CA LEU A 88 3.70 1.58 -0.10
C LEU A 88 4.36 0.24 -0.46
N THR A 89 5.69 0.20 -0.49
CA THR A 89 6.44 -1.02 -0.81
C THR A 89 6.20 -2.11 0.24
N CYS A 90 6.29 -1.76 1.53
CA CYS A 90 5.96 -2.69 2.62
C CYS A 90 4.52 -3.17 2.53
N THR A 91 3.57 -2.28 2.22
CA THR A 91 2.16 -2.64 2.06
C THR A 91 1.97 -3.63 0.90
N ALA A 92 2.51 -3.31 -0.28
CA ALA A 92 2.36 -4.15 -1.47
C ALA A 92 2.97 -5.54 -1.27
N LEU A 93 4.19 -5.61 -0.72
CA LEU A 93 4.84 -6.89 -0.42
C LEU A 93 4.10 -7.69 0.64
N LEU A 94 3.56 -7.03 1.67
CA LEU A 94 2.73 -7.71 2.67
C LEU A 94 1.45 -8.27 2.06
N LEU A 95 0.74 -7.48 1.25
CA LEU A 95 -0.49 -7.93 0.58
C LEU A 95 -0.23 -9.11 -0.37
N ASP A 96 0.88 -9.08 -1.10
CA ASP A 96 1.31 -10.19 -1.94
C ASP A 96 1.63 -11.44 -1.09
N MET A 97 2.45 -11.28 -0.05
CA MET A 97 2.88 -12.40 0.81
C MET A 97 1.75 -13.04 1.62
N ILE A 98 0.76 -12.27 2.07
CA ILE A 98 -0.43 -12.84 2.75
C ILE A 98 -1.43 -13.45 1.76
N GLY A 99 -1.13 -13.41 0.45
CA GLY A 99 -2.03 -13.91 -0.57
C GLY A 99 -3.34 -13.12 -0.61
N ALA A 100 -3.30 -11.80 -0.44
CA ALA A 100 -4.51 -10.98 -0.45
C ALA A 100 -5.28 -11.16 -1.78
N PHE A 101 -4.56 -11.26 -2.90
CA PHE A 101 -5.14 -11.52 -4.21
C PHE A 101 -5.77 -12.92 -4.32
N THR A 102 -5.06 -13.96 -3.88
CA THR A 102 -5.61 -15.33 -3.87
C THR A 102 -6.78 -15.47 -2.90
N GLY A 103 -6.77 -14.74 -1.79
CA GLY A 103 -7.88 -14.64 -0.86
C GLY A 103 -9.13 -14.00 -1.48
N ILE A 104 -8.96 -12.97 -2.32
CA ILE A 104 -10.06 -12.38 -3.09
C ILE A 104 -10.61 -13.38 -4.12
N ASP A 105 -9.75 -14.15 -4.78
CA ASP A 105 -10.17 -15.19 -5.72
C ASP A 105 -10.95 -16.33 -5.03
N ASP A 106 -10.48 -16.81 -3.88
CA ASP A 106 -11.18 -17.81 -3.06
C ASP A 106 -12.53 -17.26 -2.57
N LEU A 107 -12.56 -15.99 -2.13
CA LEU A 107 -13.79 -15.30 -1.76
C LEU A 107 -14.78 -15.28 -2.93
N ALA A 108 -14.33 -14.93 -4.14
CA ALA A 108 -15.17 -14.88 -5.34
C ALA A 108 -15.73 -16.26 -5.71
N GLN A 109 -14.90 -17.31 -5.66
CA GLN A 109 -15.35 -18.68 -5.92
C GLN A 109 -16.36 -19.17 -4.88
N ARG A 110 -16.17 -18.84 -3.61
CA ARG A 110 -17.10 -19.21 -2.52
C ARG A 110 -18.36 -18.36 -2.49
N PHE A 111 -18.30 -17.12 -2.98
CA PHE A 111 -19.47 -16.25 -3.08
C PHE A 111 -20.60 -16.93 -3.86
N GLY A 112 -20.26 -17.64 -4.95
CA GLY A 112 -21.21 -18.43 -5.72
C GLY A 112 -21.91 -19.52 -4.89
N ARG A 113 -21.18 -20.20 -3.98
CA ARG A 113 -21.77 -21.17 -3.04
C ARG A 113 -22.59 -20.51 -1.94
N GLY A 114 -22.29 -19.25 -1.62
CA GLY A 114 -23.04 -18.42 -0.68
C GLY A 114 -24.41 -17.97 -1.21
N LEU A 115 -24.55 -17.78 -2.53
CA LEU A 115 -25.75 -17.21 -3.16
C LEU A 115 -27.08 -17.84 -2.71
N PRO A 116 -27.24 -19.17 -2.57
CA PRO A 116 -28.48 -19.75 -2.07
C PRO A 116 -28.87 -19.25 -0.68
N PHE A 117 -27.90 -19.05 0.22
CA PHE A 117 -28.14 -18.54 1.57
C PHE A 117 -28.48 -17.05 1.56
N LEU A 118 -27.86 -16.29 0.65
CA LEU A 118 -28.24 -14.91 0.39
C LEU A 118 -29.70 -14.82 -0.08
N LEU A 119 -30.13 -15.73 -0.97
CA LEU A 119 -31.51 -15.81 -1.44
C LEU A 119 -32.48 -16.16 -0.30
N ILE A 120 -32.10 -17.03 0.64
CA ILE A 120 -32.89 -17.26 1.87
C ILE A 120 -33.06 -15.96 2.65
N SER A 121 -32.02 -15.14 2.74
CA SER A 121 -32.11 -13.84 3.39
C SER A 121 -33.14 -12.92 2.72
N PHE A 122 -33.13 -12.88 1.38
CA PHE A 122 -34.15 -12.17 0.59
C PHE A 122 -35.56 -12.73 0.79
N VAL A 123 -35.73 -14.05 0.86
CA VAL A 123 -37.03 -14.67 1.15
C VAL A 123 -37.54 -14.24 2.53
N GLY A 124 -36.66 -14.20 3.54
CA GLY A 124 -37.00 -13.68 4.87
C GLY A 124 -37.44 -12.21 4.83
N TYR A 125 -36.77 -11.38 4.05
CA TYR A 125 -37.18 -9.99 3.80
C TYR A 125 -38.58 -9.90 3.15
N PHE A 126 -38.86 -10.73 2.14
CA PHE A 126 -40.19 -10.77 1.51
C PHE A 126 -41.29 -11.20 2.47
N ILE A 127 -41.04 -12.23 3.31
CA ILE A 127 -42.00 -12.68 4.33
C ILE A 127 -42.28 -11.56 5.33
N ARG A 128 -41.24 -10.85 5.77
CA ARG A 128 -41.38 -9.69 6.65
C ARG A 128 -42.24 -8.61 5.99
N SER A 129 -41.91 -8.21 4.76
CA SER A 129 -42.65 -7.17 4.03
C SER A 129 -44.09 -7.58 3.71
N PHE A 130 -44.35 -8.86 3.49
CA PHE A 130 -45.71 -9.38 3.32
C PHE A 130 -46.56 -9.21 4.59
N GLY A 131 -45.92 -9.24 5.77
CA GLY A 131 -46.56 -8.96 7.06
C GLY A 131 -47.22 -7.59 7.13
N ASP A 132 -46.70 -6.60 6.39
CA ASP A 132 -47.25 -5.24 6.36
C ASP A 132 -48.65 -5.18 5.69
N ARG A 133 -49.04 -6.21 4.94
CA ARG A 133 -50.42 -6.33 4.43
C ARG A 133 -51.45 -6.63 5.53
N PHE A 134 -51.01 -7.06 6.71
CA PHE A 134 -51.85 -7.43 7.83
C PHE A 134 -51.85 -6.40 8.95
N GLU A 135 -51.63 -5.10 8.64
CA GLU A 135 -51.69 -4.00 9.62
C GLU A 135 -52.95 -4.00 10.48
N GLN A 136 -54.09 -4.45 9.93
CA GLN A 136 -55.36 -4.56 10.64
C GLN A 136 -55.39 -5.70 11.69
N PHE A 137 -54.44 -6.65 11.65
CA PHE A 137 -54.33 -7.81 12.55
C PHE A 137 -52.94 -7.86 13.21
N PRO A 138 -52.71 -7.11 14.31
CA PRO A 138 -51.38 -6.94 14.91
C PRO A 138 -50.66 -8.25 15.27
N GLN A 139 -51.40 -9.27 15.72
CA GLN A 139 -50.81 -10.57 16.06
C GLN A 139 -50.27 -11.32 14.83
N ARG A 140 -50.95 -11.24 13.68
CA ARG A 140 -50.49 -11.87 12.42
C ARG A 140 -49.32 -11.09 11.85
N GLN A 141 -49.41 -9.76 11.80
CA GLN A 141 -48.32 -8.89 11.36
C GLN A 141 -47.02 -9.17 12.14
N GLN A 142 -47.08 -9.20 13.48
CA GLN A 142 -45.92 -9.51 14.32
C GLN A 142 -45.35 -10.90 14.04
N SER A 143 -46.21 -11.89 13.79
CA SER A 143 -45.77 -13.25 13.48
C SER A 143 -44.99 -13.30 12.16
N PHE A 144 -45.52 -12.68 11.09
CA PHE A 144 -44.82 -12.57 9.80
C PHE A 144 -43.50 -11.81 9.92
N GLN A 145 -43.47 -10.70 10.65
CA GLN A 145 -42.25 -9.92 10.84
C GLN A 145 -41.19 -10.68 11.65
N ARG A 146 -41.58 -11.41 12.72
CA ARG A 146 -40.65 -12.25 13.51
C ARG A 146 -40.09 -13.39 12.67
N VAL A 147 -40.96 -14.14 11.99
CA VAL A 147 -40.54 -15.26 11.12
C VAL A 147 -39.64 -14.76 10.00
N GLY A 148 -40.01 -13.66 9.33
CA GLY A 148 -39.20 -13.04 8.29
C GLY A 148 -37.83 -12.60 8.79
N ASN A 149 -37.74 -11.95 9.96
CA ASN A 149 -36.46 -11.57 10.57
C ASN A 149 -35.56 -12.77 10.90
N ILE A 150 -36.14 -13.84 11.44
CA ILE A 150 -35.39 -15.07 11.76
C ILE A 150 -34.82 -15.69 10.49
N ILE A 151 -35.65 -15.85 9.45
CA ILE A 151 -35.22 -16.40 8.16
C ILE A 151 -34.16 -15.50 7.52
N MET A 152 -34.35 -14.19 7.57
CA MET A 152 -33.42 -13.20 7.04
C MET A 152 -32.04 -13.31 7.70
N LEU A 153 -32.01 -13.33 9.04
CA LEU A 153 -30.79 -13.45 9.84
C LEU A 153 -30.13 -14.82 9.66
N ALA A 154 -30.91 -15.90 9.62
CA ALA A 154 -30.39 -17.24 9.38
C ALA A 154 -29.74 -17.35 7.99
N GLY A 155 -30.39 -16.82 6.95
CA GLY A 155 -29.83 -16.77 5.60
C GLY A 155 -28.53 -15.96 5.54
N LEU A 156 -28.48 -14.80 6.20
CA LEU A 156 -27.27 -13.96 6.24
C LEU A 156 -26.14 -14.64 7.01
N LEU A 157 -26.44 -15.29 8.13
CA LEU A 157 -25.46 -16.04 8.91
C LEU A 157 -24.91 -17.23 8.11
N LEU A 158 -25.78 -18.01 7.46
CA LEU A 158 -25.36 -19.11 6.60
C LEU A 158 -24.54 -18.64 5.40
N PHE A 159 -24.89 -17.48 4.82
CA PHE A 159 -24.11 -16.84 3.75
C PHE A 159 -22.69 -16.52 4.21
N VAL A 160 -22.56 -15.87 5.37
CA VAL A 160 -21.27 -15.54 5.97
C VAL A 160 -20.47 -16.81 6.25
N LEU A 161 -21.09 -17.82 6.86
CA LEU A 161 -20.43 -19.11 7.13
C LEU A 161 -20.01 -19.85 5.85
N ALA A 162 -20.79 -19.75 4.77
CA ALA A 162 -20.49 -20.39 3.49
C ALA A 162 -19.32 -19.72 2.76
N ILE A 163 -19.11 -18.42 2.98
CA ILE A 163 -18.07 -17.65 2.31
C ILE A 163 -16.78 -17.60 3.12
N ILE A 164 -16.86 -17.53 4.44
CA ILE A 164 -15.68 -17.47 5.30
C ILE A 164 -14.88 -18.77 5.22
N ASN A 165 -13.56 -18.62 5.03
CA ASN A 165 -12.61 -19.71 5.10
C ASN A 165 -12.05 -19.86 6.53
N PHE A 166 -12.76 -20.57 7.41
CA PHE A 166 -12.33 -20.75 8.80
C PHE A 166 -10.99 -21.48 8.94
N SER A 167 -10.64 -22.36 8.00
CA SER A 167 -9.32 -23.02 7.98
C SER A 167 -8.17 -22.08 7.59
N GLY A 168 -8.47 -20.93 6.96
CA GLY A 168 -7.47 -19.94 6.60
C GLY A 168 -6.99 -19.08 7.77
N ILE A 169 -7.80 -18.91 8.83
CA ILE A 169 -7.46 -18.01 9.95
C ILE A 169 -6.23 -18.49 10.73
N PRO A 170 -6.10 -19.77 11.12
CA PRO A 170 -4.89 -20.28 11.77
C PRO A 170 -3.66 -20.26 10.84
N ALA A 171 -3.85 -20.49 9.55
CA ALA A 171 -2.79 -20.41 8.54
C ALA A 171 -2.26 -18.97 8.40
N LEU A 172 -3.15 -17.98 8.34
CA LEU A 172 -2.77 -16.57 8.35
C LEU A 172 -1.99 -16.19 9.61
N ALA A 173 -2.41 -16.69 10.78
CA ALA A 173 -1.73 -16.40 12.04
C ALA A 173 -0.31 -17.00 12.11
N SER A 174 -0.14 -18.26 11.70
CA SER A 174 1.18 -18.90 11.68
C SER A 174 2.09 -18.32 10.61
N GLU A 175 1.52 -17.86 9.50
CA GLU A 175 2.25 -17.22 8.44
C GLU A 175 2.72 -15.79 8.79
N ILE A 176 1.93 -15.01 9.55
CA ILE A 176 2.33 -13.68 10.03
C ILE A 176 3.60 -13.74 10.90
N LEU A 177 3.79 -14.84 11.65
CA LEU A 177 4.96 -15.06 12.51
C LEU A 177 6.26 -15.33 11.75
N GLN A 178 6.22 -15.45 10.42
CA GLN A 178 7.44 -15.61 9.62
C GLN A 178 8.34 -14.36 9.74
N PRO A 179 9.67 -14.52 9.91
CA PRO A 179 10.58 -13.41 10.16
C PRO A 179 10.50 -12.29 9.12
N VAL A 180 10.35 -12.65 7.85
CA VAL A 180 10.25 -11.69 6.74
C VAL A 180 8.96 -10.86 6.83
N ARG A 181 7.82 -11.48 7.16
CA ARG A 181 6.54 -10.76 7.27
C ARG A 181 6.51 -9.87 8.50
N MET A 182 7.09 -10.32 9.61
CA MET A 182 7.28 -9.48 10.79
C MET A 182 8.18 -8.28 10.49
N ALA A 183 9.27 -8.47 9.75
CA ALA A 183 10.13 -7.38 9.33
C ALA A 183 9.40 -6.37 8.43
N LEU A 184 8.56 -6.85 7.51
CA LEU A 184 7.74 -6.00 6.66
C LEU A 184 6.64 -5.26 7.45
N LEU A 185 6.00 -5.91 8.44
CA LEU A 185 5.02 -5.27 9.32
C LEU A 185 5.67 -4.20 10.18
N LEU A 186 6.84 -4.49 10.74
CA LEU A 186 7.64 -3.50 11.46
C LEU A 186 8.03 -2.35 10.54
N GLY A 187 8.48 -2.65 9.32
CA GLY A 187 8.78 -1.67 8.29
C GLY A 187 7.57 -0.78 7.98
N LEU A 188 6.39 -1.37 7.79
CA LEU A 188 5.13 -0.66 7.56
C LEU A 188 4.82 0.32 8.70
N ILE A 189 4.93 -0.15 9.94
CA ILE A 189 4.69 0.68 11.13
C ILE A 189 5.72 1.81 11.23
N LEU A 190 7.00 1.51 11.03
CA LEU A 190 8.09 2.49 11.13
C LEU A 190 7.98 3.55 10.01
N PHE A 191 7.83 3.14 8.75
CA PHE A 191 7.63 4.07 7.64
C PHE A 191 6.38 4.92 7.85
N GLY A 192 5.27 4.33 8.29
CA GLY A 192 4.04 5.06 8.61
C GLY A 192 4.23 6.06 9.75
N ALA A 193 4.91 5.65 10.83
CA ALA A 193 5.21 6.53 11.96
C ALA A 193 6.14 7.68 11.57
N MET A 194 7.15 7.43 10.74
CA MET A 194 8.09 8.45 10.24
C MET A 194 7.44 9.39 9.24
N PHE A 195 6.59 8.86 8.35
CA PHE A 195 5.74 9.66 7.47
C PHE A 195 4.84 10.58 8.29
N TRP A 196 4.14 10.04 9.29
CA TRP A 196 3.26 10.82 10.17
C TRP A 196 4.03 11.85 11.00
N ALA A 197 5.18 11.48 11.58
CA ALA A 197 6.03 12.40 12.33
C ALA A 197 6.49 13.57 11.45
N MET A 198 6.92 13.27 10.22
CA MET A 198 7.29 14.28 9.24
C MET A 198 6.07 15.09 8.78
N TRP A 199 4.87 14.50 8.69
CA TRP A 199 3.65 15.20 8.27
C TRP A 199 3.24 16.35 9.22
N ARG A 200 3.57 16.25 10.51
CA ARG A 200 3.17 17.21 11.55
C ARG A 200 3.52 18.66 11.18
N GLN A 201 2.59 19.55 11.52
CA GLN A 201 2.75 20.99 11.31
C GLN A 201 3.94 21.58 12.08
N SER A 202 4.17 21.12 13.32
CA SER A 202 5.31 21.59 14.14
C SER A 202 6.68 21.31 13.49
N VAL A 203 6.80 20.19 12.77
CA VAL A 203 8.00 19.84 12.01
C VAL A 203 8.11 20.70 10.75
N ALA A 204 6.97 21.04 10.12
CA ALA A 204 6.95 21.92 8.94
C ALA A 204 7.46 23.33 9.29
N GLU A 205 6.93 23.88 10.38
CA GLU A 205 7.31 25.19 10.92
C GLU A 205 8.79 25.22 11.31
N ALA A 206 9.27 24.17 12.00
CA ALA A 206 10.68 24.06 12.37
C ALA A 206 11.64 23.96 11.18
N MET A 207 11.16 23.51 10.02
CA MET A 207 11.91 23.36 8.75
C MET A 207 11.71 24.55 7.79
N GLY A 208 11.08 25.65 8.27
CA GLY A 208 10.91 26.88 7.48
C GLY A 208 9.95 26.74 6.29
N VAL A 209 8.97 25.83 6.36
CA VAL A 209 7.98 25.61 5.29
C VAL A 209 6.84 26.62 5.42
N ASN A 210 6.46 27.25 4.31
CA ASN A 210 5.26 28.09 4.24
C ASN A 210 4.00 27.27 3.92
N ASN A 211 2.81 27.80 4.24
CA ASN A 211 1.54 27.10 4.04
C ASN A 211 1.33 26.70 2.57
N ALA A 212 1.63 27.59 1.62
CA ALA A 212 1.48 27.31 0.19
C ALA A 212 2.28 26.09 -0.30
N ARG A 213 3.52 25.90 0.18
CA ARG A 213 4.32 24.71 -0.15
C ARG A 213 3.78 23.45 0.53
N SER A 214 3.29 23.57 1.75
CA SER A 214 2.66 22.44 2.47
C SER A 214 1.39 21.97 1.76
N GLU A 215 0.57 22.90 1.28
CA GLU A 215 -0.64 22.63 0.50
C GLU A 215 -0.28 21.99 -0.86
N THR A 216 0.71 22.53 -1.56
CA THR A 216 1.20 21.98 -2.84
C THR A 216 1.68 20.53 -2.67
N LEU A 217 2.47 20.25 -1.62
CA LEU A 217 2.95 18.91 -1.34
C LEU A 217 1.81 17.95 -0.99
N SER A 218 0.80 18.45 -0.26
CA SER A 218 -0.40 17.68 0.06
C SER A 218 -1.20 17.33 -1.20
N GLY A 219 -1.32 18.26 -2.14
CA GLY A 219 -1.93 18.00 -3.45
C GLY A 219 -1.20 16.90 -4.23
N TYR A 220 0.14 16.94 -4.27
CA TYR A 220 0.92 15.88 -4.93
C TYR A 220 0.77 14.51 -4.28
N LEU A 221 0.74 14.44 -2.95
CA LEU A 221 0.54 13.17 -2.23
C LEU A 221 -0.88 12.61 -2.36
N PHE A 222 -1.86 13.48 -2.58
CA PHE A 222 -3.21 13.03 -2.92
C PHE A 222 -3.28 12.45 -4.34
N LEU A 223 -2.54 13.04 -5.27
CA LEU A 223 -2.46 12.56 -6.65
C LEU A 223 -1.60 11.29 -6.79
N SER A 224 -0.61 11.11 -5.92
CA SER A 224 0.43 10.09 -6.08
C SER A 224 -0.07 8.64 -6.17
N PRO A 225 -1.11 8.17 -5.44
CA PRO A 225 -1.57 6.78 -5.58
C PRO A 225 -2.04 6.47 -7.00
N ASN A 226 -2.85 7.35 -7.60
CA ASN A 226 -3.35 7.19 -8.96
C ASN A 226 -2.22 7.34 -9.98
N PHE A 227 -1.35 8.33 -9.78
CA PHE A 227 -0.22 8.56 -10.68
C PHE A 227 0.77 7.38 -10.69
N LEU A 228 1.08 6.81 -9.52
CA LEU A 228 1.89 5.60 -9.41
C LEU A 228 1.21 4.40 -10.09
N GLY A 229 -0.11 4.22 -9.89
CA GLY A 229 -0.88 3.20 -10.60
C GLY A 229 -0.80 3.34 -12.12
N PHE A 230 -1.01 4.56 -12.65
CA PHE A 230 -0.85 4.84 -14.07
C PHE A 230 0.56 4.52 -14.58
N LEU A 231 1.60 4.93 -13.85
CA LEU A 231 2.98 4.67 -14.24
C LEU A 231 3.31 3.18 -14.28
N LEU A 232 2.84 2.41 -13.30
CA LEU A 232 3.16 0.99 -13.17
C LEU A 232 2.34 0.11 -14.13
N PHE A 233 1.04 0.37 -14.26
CA PHE A 233 0.13 -0.53 -14.96
C PHE A 233 -0.20 -0.10 -16.39
N PHE A 234 0.06 1.15 -16.76
CA PHE A 234 -0.19 1.65 -18.12
C PHE A 234 1.11 2.11 -18.80
N ALA A 235 1.78 3.12 -18.24
CA ALA A 235 2.97 3.70 -18.87
C ALA A 235 4.15 2.70 -18.87
N GLY A 236 4.31 1.91 -17.82
CA GLY A 236 5.35 0.90 -17.69
C GLY A 236 5.31 -0.14 -18.83
N PRO A 237 4.20 -0.88 -19.02
CA PRO A 237 4.05 -1.81 -20.13
C PRO A 237 4.17 -1.14 -21.50
N LEU A 238 3.68 0.11 -21.66
CA LEU A 238 3.81 0.87 -22.89
C LEU A 238 5.28 1.20 -23.22
N LEU A 239 6.03 1.70 -22.23
CA LEU A 239 7.45 1.99 -22.38
C LEU A 239 8.27 0.73 -22.59
N LEU A 240 7.91 -0.38 -21.94
CA LEU A 240 8.52 -1.69 -22.20
C LEU A 240 8.25 -2.14 -23.64
N SER A 241 7.02 -2.00 -24.11
CA SER A 241 6.65 -2.34 -25.50
C SER A 241 7.45 -1.52 -26.51
N LEU A 242 7.59 -0.22 -26.24
CA LEU A 242 8.41 0.70 -27.03
C LEU A 242 9.89 0.33 -26.96
N TYR A 243 10.43 -0.03 -25.79
CA TYR A 243 11.80 -0.52 -25.68
C TYR A 243 12.00 -1.80 -26.50
N THR A 244 11.06 -2.74 -26.39
CA THR A 244 11.14 -4.02 -27.10
C THR A 244 11.03 -3.84 -28.62
N SER A 245 10.38 -2.79 -29.12
CA SER A 245 10.31 -2.53 -30.56
C SER A 245 11.66 -2.12 -31.18
N PHE A 246 12.62 -1.66 -30.36
CA PHE A 246 14.00 -1.39 -30.79
C PHE A 246 14.96 -2.57 -30.56
N THR A 247 14.45 -3.69 -30.05
CA THR A 247 15.23 -4.91 -29.83
C THR A 247 14.76 -6.02 -30.75
N ASN A 248 15.68 -6.89 -31.18
CA ASN A 248 15.32 -8.18 -31.75
C ASN A 248 14.99 -9.10 -30.58
N TRP A 249 13.71 -9.35 -30.33
CA TRP A 249 13.25 -10.18 -29.23
C TRP A 249 12.24 -11.21 -29.72
N ASP A 250 12.65 -12.46 -29.72
CA ASP A 250 11.93 -13.67 -30.13
C ASP A 250 11.25 -14.40 -28.95
N ALA A 251 10.92 -13.65 -27.90
CA ALA A 251 10.32 -14.10 -26.63
C ALA A 251 11.17 -15.10 -25.80
N PHE A 252 12.04 -15.90 -26.44
CA PHE A 252 12.86 -16.95 -25.82
C PHE A 252 14.38 -16.75 -25.99
N GLY A 253 14.84 -15.78 -26.79
CA GLY A 253 16.26 -15.50 -27.03
C GLY A 253 16.81 -14.24 -26.36
N THR A 254 18.04 -13.86 -26.74
CA THR A 254 18.74 -12.67 -26.23
C THR A 254 18.16 -11.40 -26.85
N ARG A 255 17.87 -10.40 -26.01
CA ARG A 255 17.40 -9.08 -26.47
C ARG A 255 18.57 -8.30 -27.06
N ASP A 256 18.78 -8.44 -28.36
CA ASP A 256 19.80 -7.66 -29.07
C ASP A 256 19.22 -6.31 -29.48
N TRP A 257 19.89 -5.22 -29.10
CA TRP A 257 19.47 -3.88 -29.50
C TRP A 257 19.77 -3.65 -30.98
N VAL A 258 18.73 -3.55 -31.80
CA VAL A 258 18.82 -3.37 -33.27
C VAL A 258 18.43 -1.96 -33.71
N GLY A 259 18.08 -1.08 -32.76
CA GLY A 259 17.70 0.30 -33.06
C GLY A 259 16.48 0.36 -33.98
N LEU A 260 16.58 1.12 -35.07
CA LEU A 260 15.46 1.34 -36.00
C LEU A 260 15.31 0.26 -37.08
N GLU A 261 16.11 -0.81 -37.05
CA GLU A 261 16.09 -1.84 -38.10
C GLU A 261 14.71 -2.49 -38.27
N ASN A 262 14.00 -2.74 -37.17
CA ASN A 262 12.63 -3.27 -37.19
C ASN A 262 11.67 -2.35 -37.96
N TYR A 263 11.83 -1.03 -37.86
CA TYR A 263 11.01 -0.06 -38.59
C TYR A 263 11.42 0.05 -40.06
N ALA A 264 12.73 -0.04 -40.36
CA ALA A 264 13.22 -0.05 -41.73
C ALA A 264 12.70 -1.27 -42.53
N ARG A 265 12.54 -2.43 -41.88
CA ARG A 265 11.94 -3.63 -42.48
C ARG A 265 10.44 -3.49 -42.77
N LEU A 266 9.71 -2.65 -42.04
CA LEU A 266 8.29 -2.40 -42.28
C LEU A 266 8.04 -1.47 -43.47
N LEU A 267 9.03 -0.66 -43.85
CA LEU A 267 8.93 0.35 -44.91
C LEU A 267 9.47 -0.12 -46.28
N HIS A 268 10.06 -1.31 -46.33
CA HIS A 268 10.49 -1.99 -47.56
C HIS A 268 9.46 -3.02 -48.00
#